data_AF-A0A935USK4-F1
#
_entry.id   AF-A0A935USK4-F1
#
_cell.length_a   1.000
_cell.length_b   1.000
_cell.length_c   1.000
_cell.angle_alpha   90.00
_cell.angle_beta   90.00
_cell.angle_gamma   90.00
#
_symmetry.space_group_name_H-M   'P 1'
#
loop_
_entity.id
_entity.type
_entity.pdbx_description
1 polymer ?
#
loop_
_entity_poly.entity_id
_entity_poly.type
_entity_poly.pdbx_seq_one_letter_code
_entity_poly.pdbx_strand_id
1 'polypeptide(L)' 'MSDPRTDGSGYHRVRRVVGAIRWYVRGVLGADAYERYAAHQSARHPDLPLMDERSFWRAKYADMDRHPQSRCC' A
#
# COMPACT_ATOMS: atom_id res chain seq x y z
N MET A 1 36.65 16.41 27.23
CA MET A 1 35.76 16.90 26.15
C MET A 1 35.46 15.71 25.26
N SER A 2 34.53 14.84 25.68
CA SER A 2 34.20 13.60 24.98
C SER A 2 33.03 13.85 24.04
N ASP A 3 33.26 13.58 22.75
CA ASP A 3 32.32 13.73 21.64
C ASP A 3 31.26 12.59 21.65
N PRO A 4 29.95 12.87 21.71
CA PRO A 4 28.91 11.86 21.63
C PRO A 4 28.64 11.56 20.15
N ARG A 5 29.51 10.74 19.54
CA ARG A 5 29.23 10.18 18.22
C ARG A 5 28.04 9.22 18.34
N THR A 6 26.86 9.76 18.08
CA THR A 6 25.58 9.05 17.94
C THR A 6 25.77 7.82 17.05
N ASP A 7 25.43 6.65 17.58
CA ASP A 7 25.59 5.40 16.85
C ASP A 7 24.53 5.32 15.74
N GLY A 8 24.97 5.46 14.49
CA GLY A 8 24.12 5.22 13.31
C GLY A 8 23.77 3.74 13.07
N SER A 9 24.13 2.84 13.99
CA SER A 9 24.05 1.39 13.78
C SER A 9 22.63 0.84 13.92
N GLY A 10 21.84 1.39 14.86
CA GLY A 10 20.43 1.03 15.02
C GLY A 10 19.56 1.44 13.81
N TYR A 11 19.89 2.56 13.17
CA TYR A 11 19.11 3.15 12.08
C TYR A 11 19.02 2.23 10.85
N HIS A 12 20.10 1.55 10.47
CA HIS A 12 20.09 0.64 9.32
C HIS A 12 19.23 -0.61 9.55
N ARG A 13 19.15 -1.08 10.80
CA ARG A 13 18.32 -2.23 11.17
C ARG A 13 16.85 -1.84 11.23
N VAL A 14 16.54 -0.70 11.84
CA VAL A 14 15.19 -0.11 11.87
C VAL A 14 14.68 0.15 10.44
N ARG A 15 15.50 0.73 9.56
CA ARG A 15 15.12 0.96 8.15
C ARG A 15 14.79 -0.33 7.40
N ARG A 16 15.55 -1.41 7.62
CA ARG A 16 15.26 -2.71 7.00
C ARG A 16 13.95 -3.29 7.51
N VAL A 17 13.70 -3.23 8.82
CA VAL A 17 12.47 -3.73 9.43
C VAL A 17 11.26 -2.93 8.93
N VAL A 18 11.34 -1.60 8.88
CA VAL A 18 10.29 -0.74 8.33
C VAL A 18 10.04 -1.05 6.85
N GLY A 19 11.09 -1.27 6.05
CA GLY A 19 10.95 -1.66 4.65
C GLY A 19 10.26 -3.01 4.47
N ALA A 20 10.60 -4.00 5.29
CA ALA A 20 9.97 -5.33 5.25
C ALA A 20 8.50 -5.29 5.68
N ILE A 21 8.17 -4.55 6.75
CA ILE A 21 6.79 -4.31 7.18
C ILE A 21 6.02 -3.58 6.06
N ARG A 22 6.61 -2.56 5.45
CA ARG A 22 5.98 -1.85 4.33
C ARG A 22 5.72 -2.79 3.16
N TRP A 23 6.69 -3.61 2.74
CA TRP A 23 6.50 -4.61 1.69
C TRP A 23 5.41 -5.64 2.05
N TYR A 24 5.40 -6.12 3.30
CA TYR A 24 4.42 -7.08 3.78
C TYR A 24 3.01 -6.48 3.82
N VAL A 25 2.84 -5.28 4.36
CA VAL A 25 1.56 -4.54 4.37
C VAL A 25 1.08 -4.27 2.94
N ARG A 26 2.02 -3.93 2.06
CA ARG A 26 1.77 -3.70 0.63
C ARG A 26 1.27 -4.97 -0.08
N GLY A 27 1.85 -6.12 0.23
CA GLY A 27 1.45 -7.42 -0.34
C GLY A 27 0.21 -8.08 0.30
N VAL A 28 0.08 -8.01 1.63
CA VAL A 28 -0.89 -8.81 2.41
C VAL A 28 -2.16 -8.04 2.77
N LEU A 29 -2.04 -6.77 3.17
CA LEU A 29 -3.20 -5.96 3.57
C LEU A 29 -3.88 -5.30 2.36
N GLY A 30 -3.30 -5.40 1.17
CA GLY A 30 -3.83 -4.71 0.00
C GLY A 30 -3.75 -3.19 0.12
N ALA A 31 -2.85 -2.67 0.97
CA ALA A 31 -2.55 -1.23 1.00
C ALA A 31 -1.94 -0.73 -0.32
N ASP A 32 -1.37 -1.63 -1.14
CA ASP A 32 -0.98 -1.38 -2.55
C ASP A 32 -2.15 -1.52 -3.52
N ALA A 33 -3.39 -1.77 -3.09
CA ALA A 33 -4.47 -2.00 -4.06
C ALA A 33 -4.65 -0.79 -4.97
N TYR A 34 -4.51 0.41 -4.41
CA TYR A 34 -4.54 1.66 -5.16
C TYR A 34 -3.28 1.87 -6.02
N GLU A 35 -2.09 1.66 -5.46
CA GLU A 35 -0.82 1.82 -6.19
C GLU A 35 -0.70 0.82 -7.36
N ARG A 36 -1.12 -0.45 -7.18
CA ARG A 36 -1.28 -1.43 -8.26
C ARG A 36 -2.30 -0.99 -9.29
N TYR A 37 -3.44 -0.44 -8.87
CA TYR A 37 -4.44 0.11 -9.79
C TYR A 37 -3.85 1.26 -10.60
N ALA A 38 -3.14 2.19 -9.96
CA ALA A 38 -2.53 3.33 -10.62
C ALA A 38 -1.42 2.91 -11.59
N ALA A 39 -0.56 1.96 -11.20
CA ALA A 39 0.48 1.39 -12.08
C ALA A 39 -0.13 0.63 -13.27
N HIS A 40 -1.24 -0.08 -13.04
CA HIS A 40 -1.97 -0.77 -14.10
C HIS A 40 -2.63 0.20 -15.07
N GLN A 41 -3.28 1.23 -14.52
CA GLN A 41 -3.97 2.25 -15.28
C GLN A 41 -2.98 3.08 -16.09
N SER A 42 -1.83 3.47 -15.52
CA SER A 42 -0.79 4.19 -16.27
C SER A 42 -0.16 3.33 -17.36
N ALA A 43 -0.01 2.02 -17.13
CA ALA A 43 0.51 1.10 -18.13
C ALA A 43 -0.46 0.80 -19.27
N ARG A 44 -1.78 0.72 -19.01
CA ARG A 44 -2.80 0.39 -20.02
C ARG A 44 -3.49 1.59 -20.65
N HIS A 45 -3.59 2.68 -19.91
CA HIS A 45 -4.37 3.86 -20.27
C HIS A 45 -3.66 5.13 -19.76
N PRO A 46 -2.53 5.49 -20.38
CA PRO A 46 -1.78 6.69 -19.99
C PRO A 46 -2.59 7.98 -20.17
N ASP A 47 -3.59 7.97 -21.06
CA ASP A 47 -4.40 9.15 -21.40
C ASP A 47 -5.65 9.33 -20.51
N LEU A 48 -5.95 8.36 -19.65
CA LEU A 48 -7.11 8.44 -18.75
C LEU A 48 -6.69 8.95 -17.36
N PRO A 49 -7.45 9.87 -16.77
CA PRO A 49 -7.17 10.34 -15.42
C PRO A 49 -7.28 9.20 -14.41
N LEU A 50 -6.26 9.07 -13.57
CA LEU A 50 -6.27 8.14 -12.44
C LEU A 50 -7.41 8.51 -11.49
N MET A 51 -8.24 7.54 -11.13
CA MET A 51 -9.23 7.72 -10.07
C MET A 51 -8.51 8.06 -8.76
N ASP A 52 -9.09 8.90 -7.90
CA ASP A 52 -8.48 9.22 -6.62
C ASP A 52 -8.56 8.02 -5.66
N GLU A 53 -7.61 7.95 -4.73
CA GLU A 53 -7.51 6.86 -3.77
C GLU A 53 -8.78 6.71 -2.91
N ARG A 54 -9.43 7.81 -2.52
CA ARG A 54 -10.62 7.77 -1.68
C ARG A 54 -11.82 7.22 -2.43
N SER A 55 -12.01 7.59 -3.71
CA SER A 55 -13.07 7.00 -4.54
C SER A 55 -12.79 5.55 -4.85
N PHE A 56 -11.53 5.15 -5.07
CA PHE A 56 -11.16 3.74 -5.24
C PHE A 56 -11.60 2.91 -4.03
N TRP A 57 -11.24 3.33 -2.81
CA TRP A 57 -11.64 2.61 -1.60
C TRP A 57 -13.14 2.63 -1.39
N ARG A 58 -13.82 3.76 -1.64
CA ARG A 58 -15.29 3.83 -1.55
C ARG A 58 -15.96 2.86 -2.50
N ALA A 59 -15.53 2.80 -3.76
CA ALA A 59 -16.07 1.87 -4.76
C ALA A 59 -15.80 0.42 -4.37
N LYS A 60 -14.59 0.11 -3.87
CA LYS A 60 -14.21 -1.22 -3.41
C LYS A 60 -15.05 -1.69 -2.22
N TYR A 61 -15.26 -0.85 -1.22
CA TYR A 61 -16.12 -1.18 -0.09
C TYR A 61 -17.59 -1.30 -0.50
N ALA A 62 -18.06 -0.43 -1.40
CA ALA A 62 -19.42 -0.54 -1.95
C ALA A 62 -19.62 -1.83 -2.75
N ASP A 63 -18.60 -2.28 -3.48
CA ASP A 63 -18.62 -3.56 -4.18
C ASP A 63 -18.65 -4.75 -3.20
N MET A 64 -17.85 -4.71 -2.14
CA MET A 64 -17.89 -5.72 -1.07
C MET A 64 -19.22 -5.78 -0.32
N ASP A 65 -19.86 -4.62 -0.14
CA ASP A 65 -21.17 -4.49 0.52
C ASP A 65 -22.32 -4.97 -0.39
N ARG A 66 -22.23 -4.70 -1.70
CA ARG A 66 -23.22 -5.15 -2.71
C ARG A 66 -23.05 -6.62 -3.08
N HIS A 67 -21.82 -7.10 -3.07
CA HIS A 67 -21.47 -8.50 -3.29
C HIS A 67 -20.86 -9.04 -2.00
N PRO A 68 -21.64 -9.13 -0.90
CA PRO A 68 -21.17 -9.92 0.22
C PRO A 68 -20.95 -11.29 -0.38
N GLN A 69 -19.71 -11.79 -0.32
CA GLN A 69 -19.40 -13.15 -0.70
C GLN A 69 -20.03 -14.06 0.36
N SER A 70 -21.36 -14.06 0.39
CA SER A 70 -22.21 -15.04 1.00
C SER A 70 -21.77 -16.31 0.29
N ARG A 71 -20.99 -17.09 1.03
CA ARG A 71 -20.73 -18.48 0.68
C ARG A 71 -22.12 -19.09 0.66
N CYS A 72 -22.73 -19.14 -0.52
CA CYS A 72 -23.89 -19.98 -0.72
C CYS A 72 -23.35 -21.41 -0.63
N CYS A 73 -23.52 -21.95 0.58
CA CYS A 73 -23.70 -23.35 0.89
C CYS A 73 -22.55 -24.28 0.45
#